data_AF-A0AAV5EL20-F1
#
_entry.id   AF-A0AAV5EL20-F1
#
_cell.length_a   1.000
_cell.length_b   1.000
_cell.length_c   1.000
_cell.angle_alpha   90.00
_cell.angle_beta   90.00
_cell.angle_gamma   90.00
#
_symmetry.space_group_name_H-M   'P 1'
#
loop_
_entity.id
_entity.type
_entity.pdbx_description
1 polymer ?
#
loop_
_entity_poly.entity_id
_entity_poly.type
_entity_poly.pdbx_seq_one_letter_code
_entity_poly.pdbx_strand_id
1 'polypeptide(L)'
;MATRAKGSVWEIEARDVEAAGLAAADASVFLAALRSAAAGAADETAAWAAAAATVLRPEHPHALHQLVYYSVFAGWDRAARGPPPYWFPSPADCKQTNLGRLMEANGHRLLGSAYKDPISSFNLFHKFSVENQETDDSTAIVWRDEGLDDYPVKRMSLKELRTQVMTVANALDTMFQKGDRIAIDMPMTCNAVIIYLAIILGGFVVVSIADSFAPQEIRSRMEISKAVAIFTQASLSCLCYIL
;
A
#
# COMPACT_ATOMS: atom_id res chain seq x y z
N MET A 1 -0.91 -30.70 16.31
CA MET A 1 0.36 -30.99 15.60
C MET A 1 0.22 -30.33 14.24
N ALA A 2 1.05 -29.35 13.87
CA ALA A 2 0.93 -28.70 12.57
C ALA A 2 1.13 -29.75 11.46
N THR A 3 0.15 -29.93 10.58
CA THR A 3 0.28 -30.86 9.45
C THR A 3 1.47 -30.44 8.61
N ARG A 4 2.47 -31.32 8.51
CA ARG A 4 3.72 -31.02 7.83
C ARG A 4 3.45 -30.84 6.33
N ALA A 5 3.89 -29.72 5.77
CA ALA A 5 3.87 -29.46 4.34
C ALA A 5 4.60 -30.57 3.56
N LYS A 6 4.18 -30.79 2.32
CA LYS A 6 4.78 -31.77 1.40
C LYS A 6 5.73 -31.09 0.42
N GLY A 7 6.53 -31.90 -0.29
CA GLY A 7 7.43 -31.40 -1.34
C GLY A 7 6.69 -30.91 -2.59
N SER A 8 5.41 -31.26 -2.72
CA SER A 8 4.51 -30.75 -3.75
C SER A 8 3.04 -30.98 -3.36
N VAL A 9 2.13 -30.30 -4.06
CA VAL A 9 0.68 -30.53 -3.92
C VAL A 9 0.25 -31.96 -4.29
N TRP A 10 1.04 -32.64 -5.14
CA TRP A 10 0.77 -34.00 -5.62
C TRP A 10 1.04 -35.07 -4.56
N GLU A 11 1.90 -34.76 -3.60
CA GLU A 11 2.28 -35.62 -2.47
C GLU A 11 1.28 -35.54 -1.29
N ILE A 12 0.28 -34.66 -1.37
CA ILE A 12 -0.76 -34.59 -0.33
C ILE A 12 -1.68 -35.81 -0.48
N GLU A 13 -1.83 -36.57 0.61
CA GLU A 13 -2.72 -37.71 0.71
C GLU A 13 -3.94 -37.41 1.59
N ALA A 14 -4.98 -38.27 1.52
CA ALA A 14 -6.23 -38.07 2.27
C ALA A 14 -5.99 -37.94 3.78
N ARG A 15 -5.08 -38.77 4.32
CA ARG A 15 -4.66 -38.72 5.72
C ARG A 15 -4.07 -37.38 6.14
N ASP A 16 -3.41 -36.66 5.24
CA ASP A 16 -2.80 -35.36 5.55
C ASP A 16 -3.87 -34.26 5.64
N VAL A 17 -4.88 -34.34 4.76
CA VAL A 17 -6.05 -33.44 4.75
C VAL A 17 -6.93 -33.69 5.98
N GLU A 18 -7.12 -34.95 6.36
CA GLU A 18 -7.83 -35.35 7.58
C GLU A 18 -7.08 -34.89 8.84
N ALA A 19 -5.75 -35.09 8.89
CA ALA A 19 -4.91 -34.61 9.98
C ALA A 19 -4.90 -33.08 10.09
N ALA A 20 -5.13 -32.38 8.98
CA ALA A 20 -5.31 -30.94 8.93
C ALA A 20 -6.72 -30.47 9.36
N GLY A 21 -7.62 -31.40 9.69
CA GLY A 21 -8.92 -31.12 10.31
C GLY A 21 -10.12 -31.18 9.37
N LEU A 22 -9.95 -31.59 8.11
CA LEU A 22 -11.09 -31.82 7.22
C LEU A 22 -11.73 -33.18 7.52
N ALA A 23 -13.05 -33.31 7.34
CA ALA A 23 -13.73 -34.59 7.52
C ALA A 23 -13.27 -35.62 6.47
N ALA A 24 -13.11 -36.88 6.88
CA ALA A 24 -12.68 -37.97 5.99
C ALA A 24 -13.61 -38.16 4.78
N ALA A 25 -14.90 -37.88 4.95
CA ALA A 25 -15.89 -37.92 3.86
C ALA A 25 -15.59 -36.92 2.73
N ASP A 26 -14.96 -35.78 3.06
CA ASP A 26 -14.69 -34.68 2.12
C ASP A 26 -13.26 -34.72 1.57
N ALA A 27 -12.35 -35.50 2.18
CA ALA A 27 -10.93 -35.52 1.85
C ALA A 27 -10.64 -35.90 0.39
N SER A 28 -11.36 -36.89 -0.16
CA SER A 28 -11.17 -37.33 -1.55
C SER A 28 -11.63 -36.28 -2.57
N VAL A 29 -12.77 -35.64 -2.32
CA VAL A 29 -13.35 -34.58 -3.15
C VAL A 29 -12.44 -33.35 -3.12
N PHE A 30 -11.97 -32.96 -1.92
CA PHE A 30 -11.04 -31.85 -1.75
C PHE A 30 -9.73 -32.07 -2.53
N LEU A 31 -9.12 -33.26 -2.42
CA LEU A 31 -7.89 -33.57 -3.14
C LEU A 31 -8.07 -33.59 -4.66
N ALA A 32 -9.20 -34.10 -5.15
CA ALA A 32 -9.51 -34.06 -6.58
C ALA A 32 -9.63 -32.62 -7.09
N ALA A 33 -10.34 -31.75 -6.35
CA ALA A 33 -10.47 -30.33 -6.68
C ALA A 33 -9.11 -29.61 -6.64
N LEU A 34 -8.29 -29.87 -5.62
CA LEU A 34 -6.95 -29.30 -5.47
C LEU A 34 -6.03 -29.69 -6.63
N ARG A 35 -6.01 -30.97 -7.00
CA ARG A 35 -5.21 -31.48 -8.11
C ARG A 35 -5.69 -30.95 -9.46
N SER A 36 -7.00 -30.79 -9.64
CA SER A 36 -7.57 -30.16 -10.84
C SER A 36 -7.12 -28.70 -10.97
N ALA A 37 -7.21 -27.92 -9.88
CA ALA A 37 -6.75 -26.54 -9.84
C ALA A 37 -5.24 -26.41 -10.13
N ALA A 38 -4.42 -27.30 -9.56
CA ALA A 38 -2.97 -27.31 -9.80
C ALA A 38 -2.59 -27.78 -11.22
N ALA A 39 -3.33 -28.74 -11.80
CA ALA A 39 -3.05 -29.24 -13.16
C ALA A 39 -3.28 -28.18 -14.25
N GLY A 40 -4.25 -27.27 -14.03
CA GLY A 40 -4.56 -26.19 -14.97
C GLY A 40 -3.66 -24.95 -14.84
N ALA A 41 -2.74 -24.94 -13.87
CA ALA A 41 -1.91 -23.78 -13.58
C ALA A 41 -0.60 -23.78 -14.37
N ALA A 42 -0.17 -22.59 -14.80
CA ALA A 42 1.10 -22.40 -15.52
C ALA A 42 2.32 -22.46 -14.58
N ASP A 43 2.17 -22.04 -13.32
CA ASP A 43 3.21 -21.98 -12.31
C ASP A 43 2.62 -22.11 -10.88
N GLU A 44 3.46 -22.05 -9.84
CA GLU A 44 3.02 -22.18 -8.45
C GLU A 44 2.11 -21.04 -8.02
N THR A 45 2.33 -19.84 -8.57
CA THR A 45 1.52 -18.64 -8.34
C THR A 45 0.08 -18.87 -8.82
N ALA A 46 -0.07 -19.34 -10.05
CA ALA A 46 -1.36 -19.67 -10.65
C ALA A 46 -2.03 -20.86 -9.94
N ALA A 47 -1.25 -21.85 -9.51
CA ALA A 47 -1.76 -23.01 -8.78
C ALA A 47 -2.34 -22.58 -7.42
N TRP A 48 -1.62 -21.72 -6.69
CA TRP A 48 -2.11 -21.17 -5.43
C TRP A 48 -3.35 -20.29 -5.64
N ALA A 49 -3.33 -19.40 -6.64
CA ALA A 49 -4.47 -18.54 -6.96
C ALA A 49 -5.73 -19.36 -7.27
N ALA A 50 -5.61 -20.41 -8.09
CA ALA A 50 -6.72 -21.30 -8.43
C ALA A 50 -7.22 -22.07 -7.21
N ALA A 51 -6.32 -22.62 -6.39
CA ALA A 51 -6.67 -23.35 -5.17
C ALA A 51 -7.37 -22.44 -4.15
N ALA A 52 -6.85 -21.23 -3.93
CA ALA A 52 -7.43 -20.25 -3.02
C ALA A 52 -8.82 -19.77 -3.48
N ALA A 53 -9.03 -19.63 -4.79
CA ALA A 53 -10.28 -19.13 -5.35
C ALA A 53 -11.39 -20.21 -5.46
N THR A 54 -11.03 -21.48 -5.68
CA THR A 54 -12.01 -22.52 -6.06
C THR A 54 -12.07 -23.73 -5.12
N VAL A 55 -11.03 -23.95 -4.30
CA VAL A 55 -10.90 -25.16 -3.47
C VAL A 55 -11.00 -24.82 -1.99
N LEU A 56 -10.25 -23.80 -1.54
CA LEU A 56 -10.24 -23.38 -0.14
C LEU A 56 -11.47 -22.51 0.17
N ARG A 57 -11.99 -22.64 1.40
CA ARG A 57 -13.11 -21.84 1.90
C ARG A 57 -12.73 -21.22 3.25
N PRO A 58 -13.29 -20.06 3.63
CA PRO A 58 -12.98 -19.42 4.92
C PRO A 58 -13.24 -20.32 6.14
N GLU A 59 -14.17 -21.27 6.03
CA GLU A 59 -14.54 -22.18 7.11
C GLU A 59 -13.58 -23.36 7.27
N HIS A 60 -12.67 -23.57 6.31
CA HIS A 60 -11.68 -24.64 6.41
C HIS A 60 -10.70 -24.38 7.56
N PRO A 61 -10.20 -25.43 8.24
CA PRO A 61 -9.25 -25.27 9.32
C PRO A 61 -7.96 -24.60 8.84
N HIS A 62 -7.39 -23.69 9.64
CA HIS A 62 -6.15 -22.98 9.29
C HIS A 62 -5.00 -23.94 8.91
N ALA A 63 -4.89 -25.09 9.57
CA ALA A 63 -3.88 -26.10 9.25
C ALA A 63 -4.01 -26.65 7.82
N LEU A 64 -5.23 -26.73 7.28
CA LEU A 64 -5.47 -27.15 5.89
C LEU A 64 -4.99 -26.09 4.90
N HIS A 65 -5.26 -24.80 5.19
CA HIS A 65 -4.72 -23.70 4.39
C HIS A 65 -3.19 -23.72 4.36
N GLN A 66 -2.54 -23.92 5.51
CA GLN A 66 -1.08 -24.01 5.61
C GLN A 66 -0.53 -25.20 4.84
N LEU A 67 -1.15 -26.38 4.98
CA LEU A 67 -0.74 -27.59 4.26
C LEU A 67 -0.73 -27.33 2.75
N VAL A 68 -1.81 -26.78 2.20
CA VAL A 68 -1.90 -26.49 0.76
C VAL A 68 -0.89 -25.42 0.35
N TYR A 69 -0.87 -24.27 1.03
CA TYR A 69 0.00 -23.14 0.69
C TYR A 69 1.48 -23.55 0.64
N TYR A 70 1.99 -24.18 1.70
CA TYR A 70 3.39 -24.55 1.76
C TYR A 70 3.75 -25.71 0.81
N SER A 71 2.79 -26.57 0.46
CA SER A 71 3.03 -27.64 -0.51
C SER A 71 2.98 -27.15 -1.96
N VAL A 72 2.17 -26.13 -2.27
CA VAL A 72 2.18 -25.46 -3.58
C VAL A 72 3.50 -24.71 -3.79
N PHE A 73 3.96 -23.98 -2.77
CA PHE A 73 5.20 -23.21 -2.82
C PHE A 73 6.43 -23.96 -2.30
N ALA A 74 6.39 -25.30 -2.25
CA ALA A 74 7.49 -26.09 -1.70
C ALA A 74 8.80 -25.89 -2.47
N GLY A 75 8.72 -25.73 -3.80
CA GLY A 75 9.86 -25.42 -4.67
C GLY A 75 10.16 -23.93 -4.85
N TRP A 76 9.48 -23.04 -4.13
CA TRP A 76 9.61 -21.59 -4.35
C TRP A 76 10.98 -21.07 -3.93
N ASP A 77 11.71 -20.49 -4.88
CA ASP A 77 13.00 -19.83 -4.61
C ASP A 77 12.78 -18.49 -3.88
N ARG A 78 12.81 -18.55 -2.55
CA ARG A 78 12.67 -17.36 -1.69
C ARG A 78 13.86 -16.40 -1.80
N ALA A 79 15.04 -16.91 -2.13
CA ALA A 79 16.25 -16.07 -2.22
C ALA A 79 16.20 -15.18 -3.47
N ALA A 80 15.73 -15.74 -4.60
CA ALA A 80 15.60 -14.98 -5.85
C ALA A 80 14.29 -14.21 -5.97
N ARG A 81 13.17 -14.75 -5.47
CA ARG A 81 11.80 -14.22 -5.72
C ARG A 81 11.16 -13.55 -4.50
N GLY A 82 11.82 -13.60 -3.34
CA GLY A 82 11.24 -13.12 -2.08
C GLY A 82 10.15 -14.05 -1.53
N PRO A 83 9.35 -13.60 -0.55
CA PRO A 83 8.30 -14.41 0.03
C PRO A 83 7.19 -14.73 -1.00
N PRO A 84 6.66 -15.97 -1.02
CA PRO A 84 5.58 -16.32 -1.93
C PRO A 84 4.31 -15.52 -1.59
N PRO A 85 3.58 -15.02 -2.60
CA PRO A 85 2.37 -14.24 -2.39
C PRO A 85 1.27 -15.08 -1.74
N TYR A 86 0.60 -14.52 -0.73
CA TYR A 86 -0.49 -15.20 -0.03
C TYR A 86 -1.86 -14.93 -0.66
N TRP A 87 -2.03 -13.79 -1.31
CA TRP A 87 -3.31 -13.36 -1.87
C TRP A 87 -3.11 -12.61 -3.19
N PHE A 88 -4.11 -12.72 -4.07
CA PHE A 88 -4.17 -11.98 -5.33
C PHE A 88 -5.55 -11.35 -5.49
N PRO A 89 -5.63 -10.08 -5.90
CA PRO A 89 -6.91 -9.51 -6.32
C PRO A 89 -7.39 -10.19 -7.60
N SER A 90 -8.70 -10.38 -7.75
CA SER A 90 -9.23 -10.86 -9.02
C SER A 90 -9.05 -9.78 -10.10
N PRO A 91 -8.89 -10.15 -11.39
CA PRO A 91 -8.83 -9.17 -12.47
C PRO A 91 -10.07 -8.26 -12.52
N ALA A 92 -11.23 -8.77 -12.12
CA ALA A 92 -12.46 -7.99 -12.01
C ALA A 92 -12.34 -6.92 -10.91
N ASP A 93 -11.86 -7.29 -9.73
CA ASP A 93 -11.68 -6.34 -8.61
C ASP A 93 -10.64 -5.28 -8.95
N CYS A 94 -9.53 -5.67 -9.57
CA CYS A 94 -8.49 -4.74 -10.04
C CYS A 94 -9.08 -3.63 -10.90
N LYS A 95 -9.98 -3.97 -11.83
CA LYS A 95 -10.66 -3.01 -12.72
C LYS A 95 -11.64 -2.10 -11.98
N GLN A 96 -12.21 -2.56 -10.86
CA GLN A 96 -13.16 -1.78 -10.06
C GLN A 96 -12.49 -0.79 -9.10
N THR A 97 -11.19 -0.92 -8.85
CA THR A 97 -10.43 0.07 -8.07
C THR A 97 -10.53 1.46 -8.70
N ASN A 98 -10.31 2.52 -7.90
CA ASN A 98 -10.29 3.89 -8.44
C ASN A 98 -9.28 4.06 -9.57
N LEU A 99 -8.08 3.47 -9.41
CA LEU A 99 -7.05 3.46 -10.45
C LEU A 99 -7.49 2.63 -11.67
N GLY A 100 -8.05 1.45 -11.45
CA GLY A 100 -8.58 0.59 -12.51
C GLY A 100 -9.62 1.31 -13.37
N ARG A 101 -10.61 1.94 -12.74
CA ARG A 101 -11.65 2.72 -13.44
C ARG A 101 -11.08 3.94 -14.16
N LEU A 102 -10.13 4.66 -13.55
CA LEU A 102 -9.43 5.77 -14.19
C LEU A 102 -8.73 5.33 -15.47
N MET A 103 -8.00 4.21 -15.40
CA MET A 103 -7.26 3.64 -16.53
C MET A 103 -8.19 3.09 -17.60
N GLU A 104 -9.30 2.43 -17.25
CA GLU A 104 -10.28 1.98 -18.24
C GLU A 104 -10.92 3.18 -18.97
N ALA A 105 -11.23 4.26 -18.24
CA ALA A 105 -11.84 5.44 -18.83
C ALA A 105 -10.88 6.25 -19.73
N ASN A 106 -9.58 6.24 -19.46
CA ASN A 106 -8.61 7.12 -20.11
C ASN A 106 -7.50 6.41 -20.88
N GLY A 107 -7.29 5.12 -20.66
CA GLY A 107 -6.12 4.37 -21.12
C GLY A 107 -5.98 4.38 -22.64
N HIS A 108 -7.07 4.13 -23.37
CA HIS A 108 -7.08 4.22 -24.83
C HIS A 108 -6.79 5.63 -25.35
N ARG A 109 -7.24 6.68 -24.64
CA ARG A 109 -6.96 8.08 -25.02
C ARG A 109 -5.51 8.45 -24.76
N LEU A 110 -4.93 7.98 -23.65
CA LEU A 110 -3.59 8.36 -23.21
C LEU A 110 -2.49 7.51 -23.88
N LEU A 111 -2.72 6.21 -24.05
CA LEU A 111 -1.72 5.25 -24.51
C LEU A 111 -2.06 4.64 -25.89
N GLY A 112 -3.19 5.03 -26.49
CA GLY A 112 -3.61 4.57 -27.81
C GLY A 112 -3.83 3.05 -27.88
N SER A 113 -3.31 2.43 -28.94
CA SER A 113 -3.39 0.99 -29.17
C SER A 113 -2.51 0.16 -28.23
N ALA A 114 -1.59 0.79 -27.48
CA ALA A 114 -0.76 0.09 -26.51
C ALA A 114 -1.51 -0.23 -25.21
N TYR A 115 -2.63 0.43 -24.92
CA TYR A 115 -3.47 0.12 -23.77
C TYR A 115 -4.21 -1.20 -23.97
N LYS A 116 -4.14 -2.09 -22.97
CA LYS A 116 -4.85 -3.38 -22.96
C LYS A 116 -5.80 -3.50 -21.77
N ASP A 117 -5.29 -3.30 -20.58
CA ASP A 117 -6.03 -3.37 -19.31
C ASP A 117 -5.23 -2.67 -18.19
N PRO A 118 -5.86 -2.34 -17.05
CA PRO A 118 -5.19 -1.61 -15.98
C PRO A 118 -3.99 -2.30 -15.35
N ILE A 119 -3.92 -3.63 -15.39
CA ILE A 119 -2.84 -4.39 -14.75
C ILE A 119 -1.63 -4.42 -15.68
N SER A 120 -1.82 -4.89 -16.91
CA SER A 120 -0.71 -5.04 -17.88
C SER A 120 -0.19 -3.71 -18.38
N SER A 121 -1.03 -2.66 -18.40
CA SER A 121 -0.67 -1.34 -18.92
C SER A 121 -0.21 -0.36 -17.84
N PHE A 122 -0.17 -0.76 -16.56
CA PHE A 122 0.18 0.12 -15.45
C PHE A 122 1.55 0.79 -15.62
N ASN A 123 2.58 0.03 -16.01
CA ASN A 123 3.93 0.58 -16.19
C ASN A 123 3.98 1.62 -17.31
N LEU A 124 3.22 1.42 -18.38
CA LEU A 124 3.14 2.37 -19.48
C LEU A 124 2.36 3.63 -19.07
N PHE A 125 1.25 3.47 -18.35
CA PHE A 125 0.50 4.58 -17.77
C PHE A 125 1.35 5.40 -16.80
N HIS A 126 2.07 4.75 -15.90
CA HIS A 126 2.99 5.40 -14.97
C HIS A 126 4.07 6.20 -15.72
N LYS A 127 4.71 5.59 -16.74
CA LYS A 127 5.67 6.28 -17.60
C LYS A 127 5.05 7.51 -18.27
N PHE A 128 3.86 7.36 -18.85
CA PHE A 128 3.12 8.48 -19.46
C PHE A 128 2.88 9.61 -18.45
N SER A 129 2.44 9.30 -17.22
CA SER A 129 2.20 10.29 -16.17
C SER A 129 3.47 11.05 -15.77
N VAL A 130 4.63 10.39 -15.75
CA VAL A 130 5.92 11.04 -15.46
C VAL A 130 6.37 11.95 -16.60
N GLU A 131 6.10 11.57 -17.85
CA GLU A 131 6.50 12.33 -19.05
C GLU A 131 5.55 13.50 -19.38
N ASN A 132 4.29 13.42 -18.93
CA ASN A 132 3.25 14.42 -19.20
C ASN A 132 2.88 15.16 -17.91
N GLN A 133 3.84 15.89 -17.36
CA GLN A 133 3.66 16.66 -16.14
C GLN A 133 2.80 17.90 -16.38
N GLU A 134 2.05 18.27 -15.36
CA GLU A 134 1.33 19.53 -15.27
C GLU A 134 2.28 20.74 -15.35
N THR A 135 1.78 21.89 -15.78
CA THR A 135 2.58 23.11 -15.93
C THR A 135 2.66 23.90 -14.62
N ASP A 136 3.56 24.88 -14.56
CA ASP A 136 3.74 25.74 -13.39
C ASP A 136 2.46 26.46 -12.93
N ASP A 137 1.55 26.76 -13.86
CA ASP A 137 0.28 27.44 -13.60
C ASP A 137 -0.85 26.46 -13.22
N SER A 138 -0.65 25.15 -13.39
CA SER A 138 -1.64 24.13 -12.99
C SER A 138 -1.87 24.16 -11.49
N THR A 139 -3.11 23.93 -11.07
CA THR A 139 -3.48 23.88 -9.64
C THR A 139 -2.88 22.65 -8.98
N ALA A 140 -2.11 22.86 -7.92
CA ALA A 140 -1.47 21.80 -7.13
C ALA A 140 -2.26 21.43 -5.87
N ILE A 141 -2.72 22.44 -5.12
CA ILE A 141 -3.47 22.24 -3.89
C ILE A 141 -4.77 23.04 -3.95
N VAL A 142 -5.86 22.39 -3.56
CA VAL A 142 -7.17 23.01 -3.31
C VAL A 142 -7.51 22.75 -1.86
N TRP A 143 -7.80 23.81 -1.10
CA TRP A 143 -8.09 23.67 0.33
C TRP A 143 -9.11 24.69 0.80
N ARG A 144 -9.55 24.49 2.03
CA ARG A 144 -10.37 25.43 2.78
C ARG A 144 -9.94 25.34 4.24
N ASP A 145 -9.93 26.48 4.92
CA ASP A 145 -9.61 26.50 6.34
C ASP A 145 -10.84 26.04 7.15
N GLU A 146 -10.57 25.34 8.26
CA GLU A 146 -11.62 24.83 9.14
C GLU A 146 -12.54 25.95 9.63
N GLY A 147 -13.86 25.69 9.67
CA GLY A 147 -14.87 26.66 10.07
C GLY A 147 -15.26 27.69 9.01
N LEU A 148 -14.70 27.62 7.80
CA LEU A 148 -15.03 28.50 6.67
C LEU A 148 -15.79 27.78 5.56
N ASP A 149 -16.68 26.84 5.90
CA ASP A 149 -17.40 25.97 4.94
C ASP A 149 -18.21 26.73 3.89
N ASP A 150 -18.73 27.91 4.26
CA ASP A 150 -19.51 28.77 3.37
C ASP A 150 -18.64 29.65 2.45
N TYR A 151 -17.32 29.63 2.62
CA TYR A 151 -16.39 30.43 1.82
C TYR A 151 -15.84 29.64 0.61
N PRO A 152 -15.46 30.36 -0.46
CA PRO A 152 -14.82 29.74 -1.63
C PRO A 152 -13.55 28.97 -1.26
N VAL A 153 -13.32 27.84 -1.93
CA VAL A 153 -12.08 27.09 -1.78
C VAL A 153 -10.89 27.91 -2.30
N LYS A 154 -9.78 27.83 -1.58
CA LYS A 154 -8.51 28.42 -1.97
C LYS A 154 -7.76 27.46 -2.89
N ARG A 155 -6.87 28.00 -3.71
CA ARG A 155 -6.07 27.27 -4.70
C ARG A 155 -4.64 27.78 -4.69
N MET A 156 -3.71 26.88 -4.95
CA MET A 156 -2.28 27.16 -5.08
C MET A 156 -1.77 26.44 -6.32
N SER A 157 -1.07 27.16 -7.19
CA SER A 157 -0.41 26.63 -8.38
C SER A 157 0.82 25.80 -8.04
N LEU A 158 1.29 24.99 -9.00
CA LEU A 158 2.53 24.23 -8.85
C LEU A 158 3.75 25.13 -8.63
N LYS A 159 3.79 26.29 -9.29
CA LYS A 159 4.85 27.28 -9.10
C LYS A 159 4.86 27.85 -7.68
N GLU A 160 3.71 28.23 -7.15
CA GLU A 160 3.58 28.75 -5.79
C GLU A 160 3.96 27.70 -4.75
N LEU A 161 3.50 26.46 -4.94
CA LEU A 161 3.86 25.34 -4.08
C LEU A 161 5.37 25.10 -4.10
N ARG A 162 5.96 24.97 -5.30
CA ARG A 162 7.39 24.73 -5.48
C ARG A 162 8.22 25.85 -4.84
N THR A 163 7.81 27.10 -5.00
CA THR A 163 8.50 28.26 -4.41
C THR A 163 8.52 28.19 -2.89
N GLN A 164 7.38 27.89 -2.26
CA GLN A 164 7.29 27.76 -0.81
C GLN A 164 8.08 26.55 -0.29
N VAL A 165 7.97 25.40 -0.97
CA VAL A 165 8.72 24.18 -0.66
C VAL A 165 10.22 24.43 -0.71
N MET A 166 10.71 25.07 -1.77
CA MET A 166 12.13 25.43 -1.90
C MET A 166 12.57 26.40 -0.81
N THR A 167 11.72 27.37 -0.45
CA THR A 167 12.03 28.34 0.62
C THR A 167 12.25 27.63 1.95
N VAL A 168 11.33 26.73 2.34
CA VAL A 168 11.45 25.96 3.58
C VAL A 168 12.64 25.00 3.52
N ALA A 169 12.85 24.31 2.39
CA ALA A 169 13.96 23.37 2.23
C ALA A 169 15.33 24.07 2.37
N ASN A 170 15.48 25.25 1.76
CA ASN A 170 16.70 26.05 1.86
C ASN A 170 16.92 26.54 3.29
N ALA A 171 15.87 26.94 4.01
CA ALA A 171 16.00 27.33 5.41
C ALA A 171 16.46 26.14 6.28
N LEU A 172 15.88 24.96 6.09
CA LEU A 172 16.28 23.74 6.79
C LEU A 172 17.74 23.35 6.51
N ASP A 173 18.22 23.54 5.27
CA ASP A 173 19.60 23.26 4.87
C ASP A 173 20.64 24.11 5.62
N THR A 174 20.23 25.28 6.14
CA THR A 174 21.11 26.10 6.99
C THR A 174 21.21 25.61 8.44
N MET A 175 20.33 24.70 8.86
CA MET A 175 20.17 24.28 10.26
C MET A 175 20.45 22.79 10.48
N PHE A 176 20.29 21.95 9.45
CA PHE A 176 20.29 20.49 9.56
C PHE A 176 21.13 19.82 8.47
N GLN A 177 21.46 18.55 8.66
CA GLN A 177 22.24 17.73 7.72
C GLN A 177 21.35 16.74 6.98
N LYS A 178 21.73 16.37 5.74
CA LYS A 178 21.01 15.36 4.96
C LYS A 178 20.90 14.06 5.75
N GLY A 179 19.71 13.46 5.75
CA GLY A 179 19.37 12.28 6.56
C GLY A 179 18.88 12.60 7.98
N ASP A 180 18.95 13.85 8.44
CA ASP A 180 18.31 14.25 9.69
C ASP A 180 16.81 14.01 9.64
N ARG A 181 16.24 13.63 10.79
CA ARG A 181 14.84 13.26 10.93
C ARG A 181 14.07 14.44 11.51
N ILE A 182 13.10 14.94 10.77
CA ILE A 182 12.33 16.12 11.14
C ILE A 182 10.87 15.71 11.26
N ALA A 183 10.31 15.91 12.44
CA ALA A 183 8.93 15.56 12.73
C ALA A 183 7.95 16.64 12.28
N ILE A 184 6.75 16.22 11.91
CA ILE A 184 5.61 17.08 11.65
C ILE A 184 4.47 16.60 12.55
N ASP A 185 4.02 17.49 13.42
CA ASP A 185 2.88 17.32 14.31
C ASP A 185 1.91 18.49 14.07
N MET A 186 1.19 18.42 12.96
CA MET A 186 0.34 19.50 12.44
C MET A 186 -0.93 18.92 11.79
N PRO A 187 -2.05 19.67 11.75
CA PRO A 187 -3.25 19.25 11.04
C PRO A 187 -3.03 19.24 9.52
N MET A 188 -3.97 18.67 8.78
CA MET A 188 -3.99 18.58 7.32
C MET A 188 -4.19 19.95 6.65
N THR A 189 -3.18 20.81 6.74
CA THR A 189 -3.13 22.16 6.16
C THR A 189 -2.15 22.23 4.99
N CYS A 190 -2.26 23.28 4.17
CA CYS A 190 -1.29 23.53 3.09
C CYS A 190 0.14 23.67 3.62
N ASN A 191 0.31 24.26 4.80
CA ASN A 191 1.61 24.41 5.43
C ASN A 191 2.24 23.05 5.76
N ALA A 192 1.44 22.10 6.26
CA ALA A 192 1.91 20.73 6.51
C ALA A 192 2.38 20.04 5.22
N VAL A 193 1.65 20.20 4.11
CA VAL A 193 2.06 19.67 2.80
C VAL A 193 3.37 20.31 2.31
N ILE A 194 3.50 21.64 2.41
CA ILE A 194 4.71 22.37 2.04
C ILE A 194 5.91 21.87 2.85
N ILE A 195 5.77 21.77 4.17
CA ILE A 195 6.83 21.32 5.08
C ILE A 195 7.22 19.87 4.77
N TYR A 196 6.25 18.98 4.59
CA TYR A 196 6.48 17.57 4.25
C TYR A 196 7.32 17.45 2.97
N LEU A 197 6.92 18.15 1.91
CA LEU A 197 7.66 18.16 0.64
C LEU A 197 9.03 18.83 0.77
N ALA A 198 9.16 19.86 1.59
CA ALA A 198 10.42 20.56 1.80
C ALA A 198 11.46 19.71 2.52
N ILE A 199 11.04 18.91 3.51
CA ILE A 199 11.91 17.96 4.20
C ILE A 199 12.42 16.91 3.19
N ILE A 200 11.55 16.35 2.34
CA ILE A 200 11.95 15.39 1.30
C ILE A 200 12.89 16.04 0.27
N LEU A 201 12.53 17.21 -0.26
CA LEU A 201 13.35 17.94 -1.22
C LEU A 201 14.73 18.26 -0.64
N GLY A 202 14.76 18.63 0.64
CA GLY A 202 15.97 18.90 1.40
C GLY A 202 16.79 17.66 1.73
N GLY A 203 16.40 16.45 1.31
CA GLY A 203 17.15 15.21 1.60
C GLY A 203 17.15 14.82 3.08
N PHE A 204 16.17 15.29 3.84
CA PHE A 204 15.89 14.92 5.21
C PHE A 204 14.85 13.79 5.25
N VAL A 205 14.63 13.21 6.43
CA VAL A 205 13.65 12.14 6.64
C VAL A 205 12.44 12.70 7.38
N VAL A 206 11.27 12.63 6.76
CA VAL A 206 10.02 13.07 7.39
C VAL A 206 9.56 12.06 8.44
N VAL A 207 9.19 12.55 9.63
CA VAL A 207 8.52 11.76 10.66
C VAL A 207 7.11 12.34 10.87
N SER A 208 6.10 11.72 10.26
CA SER A 208 4.72 12.16 10.41
C SER A 208 4.12 11.69 11.73
N ILE A 209 3.63 12.63 12.54
CA ILE A 209 2.92 12.40 13.80
C ILE A 209 1.50 12.97 13.64
N ALA A 210 0.48 12.20 14.02
CA ALA A 210 -0.88 12.69 14.00
C ALA A 210 -1.09 13.70 15.12
N ASP A 211 -1.69 14.84 14.79
CA ASP A 211 -2.00 15.96 15.69
C ASP A 211 -3.05 15.63 16.77
N SER A 212 -3.73 14.49 16.62
CA SER A 212 -4.68 13.94 17.59
C SER A 212 -4.02 13.10 18.69
N PHE A 213 -2.70 12.91 18.65
CA PHE A 213 -2.01 12.08 19.64
C PHE A 213 -1.73 12.80 20.95
N ALA A 214 -1.88 12.05 22.05
CA ALA A 214 -1.53 12.53 23.36
C ALA A 214 0.00 12.73 23.50
N PRO A 215 0.48 13.60 24.41
CA PRO A 215 1.90 13.94 24.52
C PRO A 215 2.84 12.74 24.68
N GLN A 216 2.42 11.68 25.39
CA GLN A 216 3.23 10.46 25.53
C GLN A 216 3.40 9.68 24.21
N GLU A 217 2.40 9.73 23.34
CA GLU A 217 2.42 9.09 22.03
C GLU A 217 3.29 9.86 21.03
N ILE A 218 3.27 11.19 21.13
CA ILE A 218 4.17 12.08 20.38
C ILE A 218 5.61 11.82 20.82
N ARG A 219 5.88 11.81 22.14
CA ARG A 219 7.21 11.51 22.70
C ARG A 219 7.74 10.18 22.19
N SER A 220 6.94 9.12 22.25
CA SER A 220 7.35 7.79 21.80
C SER A 220 7.80 7.80 20.33
N ARG A 221 7.09 8.54 19.45
CA ARG A 221 7.47 8.68 18.03
C ARG A 221 8.75 9.50 17.85
N MET A 222 8.93 10.55 18.63
CA MET A 222 10.18 11.33 18.64
C MET A 222 11.37 10.46 19.06
N GLU A 223 11.22 9.63 20.09
CA GLU A 223 12.27 8.74 20.61
C GLU A 223 12.59 7.60 19.63
N ILE A 224 11.58 6.91 19.10
CA ILE A 224 11.73 5.81 18.14
C ILE A 224 12.39 6.31 16.86
N SER A 225 11.91 7.44 16.34
CA SER A 225 12.48 8.02 15.13
C SER A 225 13.84 8.66 15.39
N LYS A 226 14.12 9.16 16.60
CA LYS A 226 15.26 10.05 16.91
C LYS A 226 15.22 11.31 16.04
N ALA A 227 14.04 11.92 15.95
CA ALA A 227 13.86 13.20 15.27
C ALA A 227 14.61 14.31 16.03
N VAL A 228 15.33 15.15 15.28
CA VAL A 228 16.17 16.23 15.83
C VAL A 228 15.44 17.57 15.91
N ALA A 229 14.31 17.69 15.21
CA ALA A 229 13.45 18.86 15.19
C ALA A 229 12.00 18.46 14.95
N ILE A 230 11.08 19.36 15.26
CA ILE A 230 9.64 19.18 15.07
C ILE A 230 9.00 20.49 14.58
N PHE A 231 8.17 20.38 13.54
CA PHE A 231 7.19 21.40 13.20
C PHE A 231 5.88 21.10 13.91
N THR A 232 5.35 22.09 14.62
CA THR A 232 4.08 22.00 15.35
C THR A 232 3.34 23.34 15.31
N GLN A 233 2.12 23.38 15.83
CA GLN A 233 1.24 24.55 15.85
C GLN A 233 1.16 25.18 17.24
N ALA A 234 1.12 26.52 17.31
CA ALA A 234 1.07 27.25 18.58
C ALA A 234 -0.30 27.20 19.28
N SER A 235 -1.36 26.87 18.54
CA SER A 235 -2.71 26.70 19.08
C SER A 235 -3.50 25.72 18.20
N LEU A 236 -3.86 24.56 18.75
CA LEU A 236 -5.19 24.07 18.49
C LEU A 236 -6.13 25.11 19.09
N SER A 237 -7.07 25.66 18.33
CA SER A 237 -8.29 26.26 18.88
C SER A 237 -9.17 25.17 19.54
N CYS A 238 -8.55 24.31 20.34
CA CYS A 238 -9.18 23.47 21.32
C CYS A 238 -8.84 24.10 22.67
N LEU A 239 -9.74 24.97 23.12
CA LEU A 239 -9.87 25.38 24.52
C LEU A 239 -10.14 24.11 25.37
N CYS A 240 -9.14 23.26 25.55
CA CYS A 240 -9.08 22.36 26.69
C CYS A 240 -8.38 23.13 27.81
N TYR A 241 -9.16 23.95 28.53
CA TYR A 241 -8.85 24.17 29.94
C TYR A 241 -8.82 22.79 30.60
N ILE A 242 -7.64 22.34 30.98
CA ILE A 242 -7.49 21.27 31.98
C ILE A 242 -6.66 21.89 33.10
N LEU A 243 -7.38 22.25 34.17
CA LEU A 243 -6.88 22.23 35.55
C LEU A 243 -6.47 20.80 35.90
#